data_AF-A0A953EHR1-F1
#
_entry.id   AF-A0A953EHR1-F1
#
_cell.length_a   1.000
_cell.length_b   1.000
_cell.length_c   1.000
_cell.angle_alpha   90.00
_cell.angle_beta   90.00
_cell.angle_gamma   90.00
#
_symmetry.space_group_name_H-M   'P 1'
#
loop_
_entity.id
_entity.type
_entity.pdbx_description
1 polymer ?
#
loop_
_entity_poly.entity_id
_entity_poly.type
_entity_poly.pdbx_seq_one_letter_code
_entity_poly.pdbx_strand_id
1 'polypeptide(L)'
;SRMDDTLDQMKKAAKAIVQFETTQFDPELQRMGDAILRCAKLLREAVPLLSAISPNAAKINELCEKIRQTEGEADDIHDAGVAELFRRYRPNGALEFIAAREVFDQLEKIVDRFDDAANEIEGIVVEHV
;
A
#
# COMPACT_ATOMS: atom_id res chain seq x y z
N SER A 1 -1.73 13.46 -10.21
CA SER A 1 -2.79 12.44 -10.23
C SER A 1 -2.52 11.28 -9.29
N ARG A 2 -1.27 10.84 -9.05
CA ARG A 2 -0.95 9.66 -8.19
C ARG A 2 -1.51 9.67 -6.76
N MET A 3 -1.56 10.82 -6.11
CA MET A 3 -2.18 10.92 -4.77
C MET A 3 -3.69 10.68 -4.80
N ASP A 4 -4.36 11.10 -5.88
CA ASP A 4 -5.78 10.82 -6.11
C ASP A 4 -5.98 9.34 -6.46
N ASP A 5 -5.08 8.77 -7.27
CA ASP A 5 -5.06 7.33 -7.58
C ASP A 5 -4.95 6.48 -6.31
N THR A 6 -4.21 6.94 -5.29
CA THR A 6 -4.12 6.29 -3.97
C THR A 6 -5.47 6.28 -3.26
N LEU A 7 -6.18 7.42 -3.23
CA LEU A 7 -7.49 7.52 -2.59
C LEU A 7 -8.55 6.68 -3.33
N ASP A 8 -8.51 6.67 -4.66
CA ASP A 8 -9.37 5.83 -5.49
C ASP A 8 -9.12 4.34 -5.24
N GLN A 9 -7.86 3.96 -5.04
CA GLN A 9 -7.49 2.58 -4.73
C GLN A 9 -7.96 2.18 -3.33
N MET A 10 -7.85 3.05 -2.32
CA MET A 10 -8.46 2.82 -1.00
C MET A 10 -9.98 2.63 -1.07
N LYS A 11 -10.65 3.42 -1.90
CA LYS A 11 -12.10 3.29 -2.12
C LYS A 11 -12.45 1.95 -2.78
N LYS A 12 -11.64 1.46 -3.72
CA LYS A 12 -11.82 0.13 -4.34
C LYS A 12 -11.64 -0.99 -3.32
N ALA A 13 -10.63 -0.92 -2.45
CA ALA A 13 -10.43 -1.91 -1.39
C ALA A 13 -11.61 -1.93 -0.41
N ALA A 14 -12.07 -0.77 0.05
CA ALA A 14 -13.25 -0.67 0.91
C ALA A 14 -14.50 -1.26 0.24
N LYS A 15 -14.68 -1.00 -1.06
CA LYS A 15 -15.78 -1.58 -1.84
C LYS A 15 -15.65 -3.10 -1.95
N ALA A 16 -14.46 -3.63 -2.21
CA ALA A 16 -14.23 -5.08 -2.27
C ALA A 16 -14.59 -5.76 -0.94
N ILE A 17 -14.12 -5.22 0.19
CA ILE A 17 -14.45 -5.71 1.54
C ILE A 17 -15.97 -5.85 1.72
N VAL A 18 -16.74 -4.84 1.30
CA VAL A 18 -18.21 -4.87 1.40
C VAL A 18 -18.82 -5.86 0.41
N GLN A 19 -18.37 -5.87 -0.85
CA GLN A 19 -18.94 -6.72 -1.90
C GLN A 19 -18.72 -8.21 -1.66
N PHE A 20 -17.60 -8.57 -1.06
CA PHE A 20 -17.25 -9.95 -0.72
C PHE A 20 -17.61 -10.31 0.73
N GLU A 21 -18.36 -9.46 1.42
CA GLU A 21 -18.83 -9.68 2.79
C GLU A 21 -17.70 -10.10 3.75
N THR A 22 -16.52 -9.51 3.56
CA THR A 22 -15.33 -9.86 4.35
C THR A 22 -15.50 -9.32 5.76
N THR A 23 -15.68 -10.25 6.70
CA THR A 23 -15.89 -9.94 8.13
C THR A 23 -14.72 -10.39 9.01
N GLN A 24 -13.82 -11.20 8.47
CA GLN A 24 -12.61 -11.66 9.14
C GLN A 24 -11.39 -11.02 8.48
N PHE A 25 -10.56 -10.39 9.31
CA PHE A 25 -9.31 -9.78 8.89
C PHE A 25 -8.19 -10.55 9.59
N ASP A 26 -7.64 -11.53 8.89
CA ASP A 26 -6.51 -12.32 9.37
C ASP A 26 -5.29 -11.43 9.69
N PRO A 27 -4.34 -11.92 10.52
CA PRO A 27 -3.17 -11.14 10.92
C PRO A 27 -2.41 -10.52 9.73
N GLU A 28 -2.30 -11.24 8.63
CA GLU A 28 -1.64 -10.78 7.42
C GLU A 28 -2.40 -9.62 6.74
N LEU A 29 -3.74 -9.68 6.67
CA LEU A 29 -4.58 -8.56 6.20
C LEU A 29 -4.45 -7.32 7.09
N GLN A 30 -4.37 -7.51 8.41
CA GLN A 30 -4.15 -6.42 9.36
C GLN A 30 -2.79 -5.77 9.15
N ARG A 31 -1.75 -6.58 8.94
CA ARG A 31 -0.39 -6.08 8.64
C ARG A 31 -0.33 -5.29 7.33
N MET A 32 -1.09 -5.68 6.31
CA MET A 32 -1.24 -4.87 5.09
C MET A 32 -1.88 -3.50 5.40
N GLY A 33 -2.91 -3.47 6.25
CA GLY A 33 -3.51 -2.22 6.73
C GLY A 33 -2.53 -1.33 7.49
N ASP A 34 -1.68 -1.93 8.33
CA ASP A 34 -0.62 -1.21 9.04
C ASP A 34 0.42 -0.62 8.07
N ALA A 35 0.82 -1.38 7.03
CA ALA A 35 1.71 -0.90 5.98
C ALA A 35 1.14 0.33 5.26
N ILE A 36 -0.13 0.27 4.84
CA ILE A 36 -0.86 1.39 4.23
C ILE A 36 -0.84 2.62 5.14
N LEU A 37 -1.11 2.45 6.44
CA LEU A 37 -1.11 3.55 7.39
C LEU A 37 0.29 4.16 7.59
N ARG A 38 1.35 3.34 7.55
CA ARG A 38 2.74 3.82 7.61
C ARG A 38 3.06 4.66 6.37
N CYS A 39 2.76 4.18 5.17
CA CYS A 39 2.96 4.95 3.94
C CYS A 39 2.21 6.28 3.95
N ALA A 40 0.94 6.28 4.38
CA ALA A 40 0.15 7.50 4.49
C ALA A 40 0.78 8.54 5.43
N LYS A 41 1.35 8.10 6.56
CA LYS A 41 2.05 8.99 7.50
C LYS A 41 3.34 9.56 6.92
N LEU A 42 4.13 8.73 6.22
CA LEU A 42 5.38 9.13 5.57
C LEU A 42 5.10 10.15 4.46
N LEU A 43 4.11 9.87 3.59
CA LEU A 43 3.75 10.79 2.51
C LEU A 43 3.24 12.13 3.07
N ARG A 44 2.43 12.10 4.14
CA ARG A 44 1.98 13.31 4.83
C ARG A 44 3.14 14.13 5.41
N GLU A 45 4.23 13.49 5.83
CA GLU A 45 5.45 14.18 6.30
C GLU A 45 6.24 14.76 5.13
N ALA A 46 6.30 14.07 3.99
CA ALA A 46 7.07 14.49 2.81
C ALA A 46 6.45 15.70 2.11
N VAL A 47 5.12 15.72 1.93
CA VAL A 47 4.43 16.74 1.11
C VAL A 47 4.72 18.19 1.55
N PRO A 48 4.67 18.57 2.84
CA PRO A 48 4.99 19.93 3.27
C PRO A 48 6.43 20.38 2.97
N LEU A 49 7.38 19.44 2.92
CA LEU A 49 8.79 19.72 2.67
C LEU A 49 9.05 20.21 1.24
N LEU A 50 8.15 19.90 0.30
CA LEU A 50 8.20 20.34 -1.09
C LEU A 50 8.06 21.86 -1.25
N SER A 51 7.59 22.57 -0.23
CA SER A 51 7.56 24.04 -0.23
C SER A 51 8.95 24.68 -0.28
N ALA A 52 9.99 23.94 0.13
CA ALA A 52 11.39 24.35 0.08
C ALA A 52 12.29 23.14 -0.24
N ILE A 53 12.32 22.74 -1.52
CA ILE A 53 12.92 21.46 -1.95
C ILE A 53 14.41 21.39 -1.65
N SER A 54 15.24 22.32 -2.17
CA SER A 54 16.70 22.22 -2.08
C SER A 54 17.24 22.02 -0.64
N PRO A 55 16.77 22.76 0.39
CA PRO A 55 17.22 22.51 1.77
C PRO A 55 16.66 21.22 2.38
N ASN A 56 15.55 20.68 1.85
CA ASN A 56 14.88 19.49 2.39
C ASN A 56 15.15 18.22 1.58
N ALA A 57 15.88 18.29 0.46
CA ALA A 57 16.02 17.19 -0.50
C ALA A 57 16.45 15.87 0.15
N ALA A 58 17.45 15.89 1.03
CA ALA A 58 17.91 14.71 1.74
C ALA A 58 16.80 14.08 2.61
N LYS A 59 15.98 14.90 3.27
CA LYS A 59 14.89 14.42 4.11
C LYS A 59 13.74 13.86 3.27
N ILE A 60 13.43 14.49 2.14
CA ILE A 60 12.41 14.00 1.21
C ILE A 60 12.80 12.62 0.67
N ASN A 61 14.05 12.46 0.22
CA ASN A 61 14.56 11.17 -0.25
C ASN A 61 14.54 10.10 0.84
N GLU A 62 14.89 10.44 2.09
CA GLU A 62 14.78 9.52 3.23
C GLU A 62 13.35 9.03 3.45
N LEU A 63 12.35 9.90 3.29
CA LEU A 63 10.94 9.53 3.46
C LEU A 63 10.42 8.67 2.31
N CYS A 64 10.82 9.00 1.07
CA CYS A 64 10.45 8.21 -0.11
C CYS A 64 11.07 6.81 -0.06
N GLU A 65 12.31 6.69 0.39
CA GLU A 65 12.97 5.40 0.59
C GLU A 65 12.27 4.53 1.66
N LYS A 66 11.74 5.13 2.73
CA LYS A 66 10.93 4.40 3.72
C LYS A 66 9.59 3.91 3.15
N ILE A 67 9.04 4.61 2.16
CA ILE A 67 7.82 4.15 1.46
C ILE A 67 8.17 2.91 0.63
N ARG A 68 9.25 2.94 -0.18
CA ARG A 68 9.76 1.76 -0.90
C ARG A 68 10.02 0.56 0.01
N GLN A 69 10.65 0.78 1.15
CA GLN A 69 10.87 -0.31 2.11
C GLN A 69 9.55 -0.89 2.65
N THR A 70 8.55 -0.04 2.87
CA THR A 70 7.22 -0.49 3.31
C THR A 70 6.47 -1.25 2.21
N GLU A 71 6.69 -0.89 0.95
CA GLU A 71 6.17 -1.61 -0.22
C GLU A 71 6.78 -3.02 -0.32
N GLY A 72 8.11 -3.14 -0.27
CA GLY A 72 8.74 -4.46 -0.27
C GLY A 72 8.33 -5.35 0.90
N GLU A 73 8.13 -4.77 2.10
CA GLU A 73 7.56 -5.51 3.23
C GLU A 73 6.11 -5.96 2.97
N ALA A 74 5.31 -5.15 2.28
CA ALA A 74 3.91 -5.45 1.99
C ALA A 74 3.79 -6.56 0.94
N ASP A 75 4.66 -6.57 -0.07
CA ASP A 75 4.76 -7.64 -1.05
C ASP A 75 5.08 -8.99 -0.41
N ASP A 76 6.08 -9.03 0.49
CA ASP A 76 6.42 -10.24 1.25
C ASP A 76 5.23 -10.74 2.09
N ILE A 77 4.47 -9.82 2.70
CA ILE A 77 3.26 -10.15 3.47
C ILE A 77 2.16 -10.69 2.56
N HIS A 78 1.97 -10.10 1.39
CA HIS A 78 0.98 -10.51 0.40
C HIS A 78 1.26 -11.93 -0.09
N ASP A 79 2.48 -12.21 -0.53
CA ASP A 79 2.88 -13.52 -1.05
C ASP A 79 2.68 -14.62 0.01
N ALA A 80 3.13 -14.35 1.24
CA ALA A 80 2.94 -15.27 2.37
C ALA A 80 1.45 -15.48 2.69
N GLY A 81 0.67 -14.39 2.69
CA GLY A 81 -0.76 -14.38 2.94
C GLY A 81 -1.54 -15.20 1.92
N VAL A 82 -1.29 -15.00 0.62
CA VAL A 82 -1.94 -15.75 -0.46
C VAL A 82 -1.63 -17.25 -0.38
N ALA A 83 -0.39 -17.60 -0.07
CA ALA A 83 0.00 -19.01 0.13
C ALA A 83 -0.76 -19.65 1.31
N GLU A 84 -0.97 -18.90 2.39
CA GLU A 84 -1.72 -19.36 3.56
C GLU A 84 -3.23 -19.47 3.29
N LEU A 85 -3.82 -18.47 2.63
CA LEU A 85 -5.22 -18.53 2.20
C LEU A 85 -5.49 -19.78 1.35
N PHE A 86 -4.58 -20.09 0.42
CA PHE A 86 -4.72 -21.27 -0.42
C PHE A 86 -4.67 -22.58 0.36
N ARG A 87 -3.77 -22.69 1.36
CA ARG A 87 -3.71 -23.87 2.24
C ARG A 87 -4.99 -24.00 3.07
N ARG A 88 -5.46 -22.90 3.64
CA ARG A 88 -6.63 -22.87 4.53
C ARG A 88 -7.92 -23.28 3.83
N TYR A 89 -8.13 -22.81 2.61
CA TYR A 89 -9.39 -23.00 1.92
C TYR A 89 -9.43 -24.21 0.98
N ARG A 90 -8.33 -24.93 0.78
CA ARG A 90 -8.37 -26.19 0.02
C ARG A 90 -9.01 -27.34 0.82
N PRO A 91 -9.68 -28.29 0.14
CA PRO A 91 -10.01 -28.30 -1.28
C PRO A 91 -11.33 -27.60 -1.64
N ASN A 92 -12.19 -27.29 -0.67
CA ASN A 92 -13.60 -27.00 -0.93
C ASN A 92 -14.02 -25.53 -0.74
N GLY A 93 -13.12 -24.64 -0.31
CA GLY A 93 -13.39 -23.22 -0.03
C GLY A 93 -12.98 -22.25 -1.15
N ALA A 94 -13.27 -22.60 -2.41
CA ALA A 94 -12.78 -21.82 -3.55
C ALA A 94 -13.35 -20.38 -3.58
N LEU A 95 -14.61 -20.19 -3.18
CA LEU A 95 -15.23 -18.86 -3.15
C LEU A 95 -14.63 -17.98 -2.05
N GLU A 96 -14.40 -18.54 -0.87
CA GLU A 96 -13.76 -17.87 0.26
C GLU A 96 -12.31 -17.48 -0.06
N PHE A 97 -11.58 -18.36 -0.74
CA PHE A 97 -10.24 -18.05 -1.26
C PHE A 97 -10.26 -16.87 -2.23
N ILE A 98 -11.18 -16.86 -3.20
CA ILE A 98 -11.30 -15.77 -4.18
C ILE A 98 -11.63 -14.45 -3.48
N ALA A 99 -12.59 -14.46 -2.55
CA ALA A 99 -12.99 -13.29 -1.78
C ALA A 99 -11.82 -12.72 -0.96
N ALA A 100 -11.14 -13.57 -0.18
CA ALA A 100 -10.02 -13.14 0.65
C ALA A 100 -8.83 -12.65 -0.18
N ARG A 101 -8.52 -13.34 -1.28
CA ARG A 101 -7.46 -12.93 -2.21
C ARG A 101 -7.75 -11.58 -2.85
N GLU A 102 -8.97 -11.33 -3.31
CA GLU A 102 -9.33 -10.05 -3.91
C GLU A 102 -9.09 -8.90 -2.93
N VAL A 103 -9.43 -9.06 -1.65
CA VAL A 103 -9.13 -8.04 -0.63
C VAL A 103 -7.61 -7.84 -0.47
N PHE A 104 -6.82 -8.90 -0.40
CA PHE A 104 -5.34 -8.81 -0.38
C PHE A 104 -4.79 -8.04 -1.58
N ASP A 105 -5.20 -8.42 -2.78
CA ASP A 105 -4.76 -7.81 -4.05
C ASP A 105 -5.17 -6.33 -4.12
N GLN A 106 -6.26 -5.91 -3.47
CA GLN A 106 -6.62 -4.49 -3.40
C GLN A 106 -5.79 -3.73 -2.37
N LEU A 107 -5.40 -4.36 -1.25
CA LEU A 107 -4.57 -3.73 -0.22
C LEU A 107 -3.12 -3.54 -0.69
N GLU A 108 -2.53 -4.54 -1.34
CA GLU A 108 -1.19 -4.44 -1.94
C GLU A 108 -1.11 -3.29 -2.95
N LYS A 109 -2.09 -3.20 -3.87
CA LYS A 109 -2.21 -2.06 -4.79
C LYS A 109 -2.26 -0.70 -4.12
N ILE A 110 -2.79 -0.57 -2.90
CA ILE A 110 -2.75 0.73 -2.19
C ILE A 110 -1.32 1.10 -1.84
N VAL A 111 -0.52 0.14 -1.38
CA VAL A 111 0.88 0.35 -1.01
C VAL A 111 1.70 0.69 -2.26
N ASP A 112 1.50 -0.02 -3.36
CA ASP A 112 2.07 0.31 -4.68
C ASP A 112 1.73 1.76 -5.11
N ARG A 113 0.49 2.24 -4.89
CA ARG A 113 0.14 3.64 -5.17
C ARG A 113 0.87 4.66 -4.31
N PHE A 114 1.22 4.30 -3.07
CA PHE A 114 2.08 5.16 -2.27
C PHE A 114 3.50 5.20 -2.81
N ASP A 115 4.03 4.07 -3.30
CA ASP A 115 5.36 4.02 -3.91
C ASP A 115 5.42 4.84 -5.21
N ASP A 116 4.43 4.66 -6.09
CA ASP A 116 4.20 5.51 -7.26
C ASP A 116 4.27 7.01 -6.90
N ALA A 117 3.58 7.42 -5.83
CA ALA A 117 3.57 8.81 -5.38
C ALA A 117 4.94 9.27 -4.84
N ALA A 118 5.68 8.39 -4.16
CA ALA A 118 7.04 8.66 -3.71
C ALA A 118 8.00 8.84 -4.90
N ASN A 119 7.90 7.99 -5.92
CA ASN A 119 8.70 8.07 -7.13
C ASN A 119 8.47 9.40 -7.89
N GLU A 120 7.23 9.89 -7.97
CA GLU A 120 6.95 11.22 -8.54
C GLU A 120 7.56 12.36 -7.71
N ILE A 121 7.49 12.27 -6.38
CA ILE A 121 8.11 13.25 -5.48
C ILE A 121 9.62 13.31 -5.70
N GLU A 122 10.29 12.18 -5.81
CA GLU A 122 11.73 12.12 -6.08
C GLU A 122 12.08 12.70 -7.45
N GLY A 123 11.25 12.46 -8.47
CA GLY A 123 11.39 13.10 -9.78
C GLY A 123 11.40 14.63 -9.67
N ILE A 124 10.46 15.19 -8.90
CA ILE A 124 10.41 16.64 -8.64
C ILE A 124 11.68 17.13 -7.92
N VAL A 125 12.18 16.37 -6.94
CA VAL A 125 13.43 16.70 -6.22
C VAL A 125 14.61 16.75 -7.18
N VAL A 126 14.76 15.76 -8.07
CA VAL A 126 15.84 15.72 -9.06
C VAL A 126 15.80 16.92 -10.00
N GLU A 127 14.62 17.41 -10.37
CA GLU A 127 14.47 18.60 -11.22
C GLU A 127 14.83 19.93 -10.51
N HIS A 128 14.82 19.97 -9.17
CA HIS A 128 14.94 21.19 -8.36
C HIS A 128 16.16 21.22 -7.43
N VAL A 129 17.06 20.25 -7.55
CA VAL A 129 18.34 20.14 -6.82
C VAL A 129 19.51 20.48 -7.72
#